data_AF-A0A6I1MMQ0-F1
#
_entry.id   AF-A0A6I1MMQ0-F1
#
_cell.length_a   1.000
_cell.length_b   1.000
_cell.length_c   1.000
_cell.angle_alpha   90.00
_cell.angle_beta   90.00
_cell.angle_gamma   90.00
#
_symmetry.space_group_name_H-M   'P 1'
#
loop_
_entity.id
_entity.type
_entity.pdbx_description
1 polymer ?
#
loop_
_entity_poly.entity_id
_entity_poly.type
_entity_poly.pdbx_seq_one_letter_code
_entity_poly.pdbx_strand_id
1 'polypeptide(L)'
;MKKGVILAIVTSLMLVSCNSIKKDELSVQNNEKLKMIINDEIGEIKTKIYFDGTNNEKNPQVAEQTLFINGEELIGQYLMQSLIQGPDIKGSSKAILPKNTKLISFTIKDDIAIINLSKDAVIKMSVAKEKVCLESILLTITQLSSVNKINIIVENQMIDSLGGNFDISKPFGKEDLNGLRKK
;
A
#
# COMPACT_ATOMS: atom_id res chain seq x y z
N MET A 1 31.31 69.88 -11.53
CA MET A 1 31.44 68.78 -10.54
C MET A 1 30.05 68.30 -10.15
N LYS A 2 29.86 66.97 -10.18
CA LYS A 2 28.77 66.15 -9.58
C LYS A 2 27.51 65.86 -10.43
N LYS A 3 27.64 64.71 -11.13
CA LYS A 3 26.74 63.53 -11.16
C LYS A 3 25.30 63.70 -11.65
N GLY A 4 25.11 63.58 -12.98
CA GLY A 4 23.90 63.01 -13.56
C GLY A 4 24.08 61.49 -13.66
N VAL A 5 23.35 60.71 -12.86
CA VAL A 5 23.34 59.25 -12.94
C VAL A 5 22.28 58.84 -13.95
N ILE A 6 22.74 58.15 -14.99
CA ILE A 6 21.97 57.49 -16.04
C ILE A 6 21.12 56.40 -15.38
N LEU A 7 19.79 56.54 -15.44
CA LEU A 7 18.87 55.50 -15.02
C LEU A 7 18.84 54.42 -16.11
N ALA A 8 19.62 53.37 -15.90
CA ALA A 8 19.67 52.20 -16.77
C ALA A 8 18.34 51.44 -16.71
N ILE A 9 17.68 51.36 -17.86
CA ILE A 9 16.54 50.49 -18.12
C ILE A 9 17.04 49.05 -18.06
N VAL A 10 16.72 48.33 -16.97
CA VAL A 10 16.93 46.88 -16.90
C VAL A 10 15.67 46.20 -17.40
N THR A 11 15.63 45.96 -18.69
CA THR A 11 14.72 45.00 -19.33
C THR A 11 15.20 43.58 -19.01
N SER A 12 14.73 42.99 -17.91
CA SER A 12 14.89 41.55 -17.68
C SER A 12 13.73 40.79 -18.33
N LEU A 13 13.93 40.41 -19.59
CA LEU A 13 13.10 39.46 -20.33
C LEU A 13 13.36 38.04 -19.81
N MET A 14 12.28 37.34 -19.41
CA MET A 14 12.03 35.88 -19.49
C MET A 14 13.01 34.95 -18.73
N LEU A 15 12.56 33.96 -17.95
CA LEU A 15 11.69 32.86 -18.39
C LEU A 15 10.78 32.41 -17.25
N VAL A 16 9.46 32.51 -17.47
CA VAL A 16 8.48 31.70 -16.76
C VAL A 16 8.68 30.25 -17.20
N SER A 17 9.47 29.49 -16.45
CA SER A 17 9.50 28.03 -16.54
C SER A 17 8.36 27.47 -15.70
N CYS A 18 7.13 27.66 -16.17
CA CYS A 18 5.98 26.90 -15.69
C CYS A 18 5.97 25.56 -16.43
N ASN A 19 6.51 24.50 -15.81
CA ASN A 19 5.99 23.14 -16.05
C ASN A 19 6.34 22.07 -15.00
N SER A 20 6.87 22.45 -13.84
CA SER A 20 7.10 21.50 -12.73
C SER A 20 5.96 21.51 -11.69
N ILE A 21 5.22 22.63 -11.58
CA ILE A 21 4.28 22.88 -10.47
C ILE A 21 3.00 22.01 -10.57
N LYS A 22 2.53 21.67 -11.77
CA LYS A 22 1.27 20.91 -11.95
C LYS A 22 1.33 19.46 -11.46
N LYS A 23 2.52 18.85 -11.37
CA LYS A 23 2.67 17.47 -10.89
C LYS A 23 2.68 17.41 -9.36
N ASP A 24 3.20 18.45 -8.72
CA ASP A 24 3.21 18.59 -7.28
C ASP A 24 1.83 18.98 -6.74
N GLU A 25 1.09 19.88 -7.41
CA GLU A 25 -0.27 20.26 -6.98
C GLU A 25 -1.27 19.09 -7.02
N LEU A 26 -1.22 18.21 -8.04
CA LEU A 26 -2.10 17.03 -8.13
C LEU A 26 -1.82 15.98 -7.05
N SER A 27 -0.55 15.80 -6.66
CA SER A 27 -0.17 14.88 -5.58
C SER A 27 -0.51 15.46 -4.20
N VAL A 28 -0.36 16.78 -4.02
CA VAL A 28 -0.71 17.49 -2.78
C VAL A 28 -2.23 17.54 -2.59
N GLN A 29 -3.00 17.78 -3.65
CA GLN A 29 -4.47 17.85 -3.59
C GLN A 29 -5.11 16.46 -3.34
N ASN A 30 -4.54 15.39 -3.89
CA ASN A 30 -4.94 14.02 -3.54
C ASN A 30 -4.58 13.68 -2.09
N ASN A 31 -3.41 14.12 -1.61
CA ASN A 31 -3.00 13.92 -0.21
C ASN A 31 -3.88 14.68 0.78
N GLU A 32 -4.45 15.84 0.43
CA GLU A 32 -5.39 16.57 1.31
C GLU A 32 -6.77 15.92 1.37
N LYS A 33 -7.27 15.38 0.25
CA LYS A 33 -8.48 14.54 0.24
C LYS A 33 -8.28 13.25 1.05
N LEU A 34 -7.11 12.64 0.94
CA LEU A 34 -6.71 11.49 1.76
C LEU A 34 -6.62 11.89 3.23
N LYS A 35 -6.03 13.03 3.57
CA LYS A 35 -5.96 13.53 4.96
C LYS A 35 -7.35 13.76 5.58
N MET A 36 -8.34 14.16 4.80
CA MET A 36 -9.72 14.33 5.29
C MET A 36 -10.44 12.99 5.58
N ILE A 37 -9.90 11.87 5.09
CA ILE A 37 -10.34 10.48 5.39
C ILE A 37 -9.56 9.89 6.59
N ILE A 38 -8.42 10.50 6.96
CA ILE A 38 -7.36 9.89 7.80
C ILE A 38 -7.35 10.44 9.23
N ASN A 39 -8.33 11.24 9.66
CA ASN A 39 -8.29 11.86 10.99
C ASN A 39 -8.68 10.90 12.15
N ASP A 40 -8.18 9.65 12.10
CA ASP A 40 -8.14 8.56 13.10
C ASP A 40 -8.53 7.11 12.63
N GLU A 41 -9.05 6.77 11.44
CA GLU A 41 -10.47 7.04 11.14
C GLU A 41 -11.21 6.10 10.18
N ILE A 42 -10.59 5.22 9.38
CA ILE A 42 -11.42 4.35 8.53
C ILE A 42 -11.82 3.08 9.27
N GLY A 43 -12.77 3.25 10.18
CA GLY A 43 -13.56 2.15 10.71
C GLY A 43 -14.37 1.47 9.60
N GLU A 44 -15.55 0.96 9.95
CA GLU A 44 -16.40 0.34 8.95
C GLU A 44 -16.98 1.39 7.98
N ILE A 45 -16.58 1.30 6.70
CA ILE A 45 -17.15 2.13 5.63
C ILE A 45 -18.49 1.52 5.22
N LYS A 46 -19.58 2.18 5.58
CA LYS A 46 -20.91 1.85 5.07
C LYS A 46 -21.12 2.52 3.72
N THR A 47 -21.32 1.71 2.68
CA THR A 47 -21.61 2.18 1.31
C THR A 47 -22.76 1.40 0.68
N LYS A 48 -23.18 1.80 -0.52
CA LYS A 48 -24.19 1.10 -1.31
C LYS A 48 -23.63 0.75 -2.69
N ILE A 49 -23.90 -0.46 -3.14
CA ILE A 49 -23.74 -0.86 -4.55
C ILE A 49 -25.13 -0.96 -5.18
N TYR A 50 -25.23 -0.54 -6.43
CA TYR A 50 -26.46 -0.55 -7.20
C TYR A 50 -26.37 -1.60 -8.31
N PHE A 51 -27.39 -2.43 -8.41
CA PHE A 51 -27.50 -3.52 -9.38
C PHE A 51 -28.77 -3.38 -10.22
N ASP A 52 -28.84 -4.15 -11.30
CA ASP A 52 -30.09 -4.29 -12.06
C ASP A 52 -31.14 -5.00 -11.21
N GLY A 53 -32.22 -4.28 -10.90
CA GLY A 53 -33.38 -4.79 -10.17
C GLY A 53 -34.59 -5.02 -11.08
N THR A 54 -34.40 -4.98 -12.40
CA THR A 54 -35.49 -5.03 -13.38
C THR A 54 -36.17 -6.39 -13.38
N ASN A 55 -37.44 -6.41 -12.94
CA ASN A 55 -38.30 -7.59 -13.03
C ASN A 55 -39.22 -7.57 -14.27
N ASN A 56 -39.28 -6.43 -14.98
CA ASN A 56 -40.07 -6.25 -16.20
C ASN A 56 -39.35 -5.27 -17.13
N GLU A 57 -39.02 -5.68 -18.35
CA GLU A 57 -38.28 -4.85 -19.31
C GLU A 57 -38.97 -3.51 -19.65
N LYS A 58 -40.30 -3.42 -19.48
CA LYS A 58 -41.05 -2.16 -19.67
C LYS A 58 -40.96 -1.21 -18.48
N ASN A 59 -40.43 -1.66 -17.34
CA ASN A 59 -40.25 -0.89 -16.13
C ASN A 59 -38.87 -1.20 -15.51
N PRO A 60 -37.79 -0.61 -16.05
CA PRO A 60 -36.44 -0.81 -15.52
C PRO A 60 -36.33 -0.30 -14.09
N GLN A 61 -35.65 -1.07 -13.24
CA GLN A 61 -35.48 -0.77 -11.82
C GLN A 61 -34.04 -0.95 -11.38
N VAL A 62 -33.64 -0.19 -10.37
CA VAL A 62 -32.34 -0.30 -9.72
C VAL A 62 -32.55 -0.89 -8.33
N ALA A 63 -31.85 -1.99 -8.04
CA ALA A 63 -31.78 -2.56 -6.71
C ALA A 63 -30.55 -2.00 -5.97
N GLU A 64 -30.70 -1.67 -4.68
CA GLU A 64 -29.58 -1.27 -3.83
C GLU A 64 -29.19 -2.37 -2.85
N GLN A 65 -27.89 -2.55 -2.66
CA GLN A 65 -27.32 -3.42 -1.63
C GLN A 65 -26.36 -2.61 -0.77
N THR A 66 -26.58 -2.62 0.55
CA THR A 66 -25.65 -1.99 1.50
C THR A 66 -24.44 -2.89 1.72
N LEU A 67 -23.24 -2.31 1.66
CA LEU A 67 -21.98 -2.95 2.00
C LEU A 67 -21.34 -2.29 3.21
N PHE A 68 -20.63 -3.12 3.97
CA PHE A 68 -19.77 -2.72 5.07
C PHE A 68 -18.36 -3.17 4.73
N ILE A 69 -17.44 -2.21 4.61
CA ILE A 69 -16.06 -2.47 4.20
C ILE A 69 -15.16 -2.08 5.37
N ASN A 70 -14.28 -2.97 5.80
CA ASN A 70 -13.26 -2.63 6.76
C ASN A 70 -12.20 -1.72 6.09
N GLY A 71 -12.08 -0.49 6.55
CA GLY A 71 -11.18 0.50 5.97
C GLY A 71 -9.70 0.13 6.10
N GLU A 72 -9.27 -0.41 7.25
CA GLU A 72 -7.90 -0.87 7.43
C GLU A 72 -7.58 -2.08 6.56
N GLU A 73 -8.52 -3.00 6.34
CA GLU A 73 -8.33 -4.10 5.38
C GLU A 73 -8.15 -3.59 3.95
N LEU A 74 -8.94 -2.60 3.53
CA LEU A 74 -8.80 -1.99 2.21
C LEU A 74 -7.43 -1.31 2.03
N ILE A 75 -6.98 -0.56 3.05
CA ILE A 75 -5.64 0.05 3.06
C ILE A 75 -4.56 -1.04 3.04
N GLY A 76 -4.68 -2.08 3.87
CA GLY A 76 -3.71 -3.18 3.93
C GLY A 76 -3.59 -3.94 2.61
N GLN A 77 -4.72 -4.17 1.91
CA GLN A 77 -4.73 -4.70 0.55
C GLN A 77 -3.93 -3.83 -0.41
N TYR A 78 -4.16 -2.51 -0.39
CA TYR A 78 -3.43 -1.56 -1.23
C TYR A 78 -1.93 -1.57 -0.93
N LEU A 79 -1.55 -1.51 0.34
CA LEU A 79 -0.14 -1.53 0.76
C LEU A 79 0.59 -2.81 0.31
N MET A 80 -0.04 -3.98 0.46
CA MET A 80 0.52 -5.24 -0.03
C MET A 80 0.66 -5.26 -1.55
N GLN A 81 -0.34 -4.75 -2.28
CA GLN A 81 -0.26 -4.63 -3.73
C GLN A 81 0.88 -3.70 -4.17
N SER A 82 1.13 -2.60 -3.46
CA SER A 82 2.26 -1.71 -3.72
C SER A 82 3.61 -2.40 -3.46
N LEU A 83 3.74 -3.18 -2.37
CA LEU A 83 4.95 -3.96 -2.10
C LEU A 83 5.24 -5.01 -3.19
N ILE A 84 4.19 -5.65 -3.73
CA ILE A 84 4.30 -6.62 -4.83
C ILE A 84 4.72 -5.93 -6.14
N GLN A 85 4.14 -4.76 -6.44
CA GLN A 85 4.52 -3.97 -7.62
C GLN A 85 5.99 -3.52 -7.56
N GLY A 86 6.47 -3.25 -6.35
CA GLY A 86 7.83 -2.78 -6.09
C GLY A 86 7.93 -1.25 -6.20
N PRO A 87 9.14 -0.68 -5.98
CA PRO A 87 9.33 0.76 -5.92
C PRO A 87 9.17 1.45 -7.30
N ASP A 88 8.47 2.60 -7.32
CA ASP A 88 8.20 3.39 -8.55
C ASP A 88 9.45 4.07 -9.14
N ILE A 89 10.41 4.45 -8.29
CA ILE A 89 11.57 5.22 -8.69
C ILE A 89 12.72 4.27 -9.01
N LYS A 90 13.38 4.49 -10.15
CA LYS A 90 14.68 3.89 -10.50
C LYS A 90 15.77 4.42 -9.55
N GLY A 91 15.72 3.97 -8.31
CA GLY A 91 16.72 4.23 -7.27
C GLY A 91 17.45 2.94 -6.86
N SER A 92 18.04 2.96 -5.66
CA SER A 92 18.75 1.81 -5.09
C SER A 92 17.84 0.73 -4.47
N SER A 93 16.55 1.06 -4.26
CA SER A 93 15.56 0.15 -3.68
C SER A 93 15.21 -0.98 -4.65
N LYS A 94 15.01 -2.19 -4.09
CA LYS A 94 14.73 -3.40 -4.87
C LYS A 94 13.42 -4.03 -4.41
N ALA A 95 12.66 -4.60 -5.33
CA ALA A 95 11.46 -5.37 -5.01
C ALA A 95 11.76 -6.49 -4.00
N ILE A 96 10.88 -6.68 -3.02
CA ILE A 96 11.02 -7.70 -1.97
C ILE A 96 10.37 -9.04 -2.33
N LEU A 97 9.40 -9.02 -3.24
CA LEU A 97 8.67 -10.17 -3.74
C LEU A 97 8.84 -10.32 -5.26
N PRO A 98 8.67 -11.53 -5.82
CA PRO A 98 8.60 -11.75 -7.26
C PRO A 98 7.44 -10.99 -7.92
N LYS A 99 7.65 -10.46 -9.13
CA LYS A 99 6.64 -9.65 -9.86
C LYS A 99 5.35 -10.40 -10.20
N ASN A 100 5.41 -11.73 -10.30
CA ASN A 100 4.28 -12.62 -10.54
C ASN A 100 3.51 -12.97 -9.27
N THR A 101 3.99 -12.56 -8.09
CA THR A 101 3.25 -12.72 -6.83
C THR A 101 1.89 -12.04 -6.93
N LYS A 102 0.84 -12.72 -6.48
CA LYS A 102 -0.49 -12.14 -6.35
C LYS A 102 -0.90 -12.12 -4.89
N LEU A 103 -1.57 -11.06 -4.48
CA LEU A 103 -2.33 -11.04 -3.23
C LEU A 103 -3.67 -11.73 -3.51
N ILE A 104 -3.92 -12.86 -2.86
CA ILE A 104 -5.19 -13.61 -2.96
C ILE A 104 -6.23 -12.96 -2.04
N SER A 105 -5.84 -12.68 -0.80
CA SER A 105 -6.70 -12.00 0.18
C SER A 105 -5.86 -11.32 1.26
N PHE A 106 -6.47 -10.33 1.90
CA PHE A 106 -5.94 -9.69 3.09
C PHE A 106 -7.12 -9.41 4.02
N THR A 107 -7.00 -9.91 5.25
CA THR A 107 -8.03 -9.77 6.28
C THR A 107 -7.36 -9.51 7.62
N ILE A 108 -8.00 -8.75 8.49
CA ILE A 108 -7.54 -8.51 9.86
C ILE A 108 -8.45 -9.28 10.80
N LYS A 109 -7.86 -10.11 11.65
CA LYS A 109 -8.56 -10.83 12.70
C LYS A 109 -7.88 -10.53 14.03
N ASP A 110 -8.65 -9.98 14.97
CA ASP A 110 -8.15 -9.48 16.24
C ASP A 110 -7.05 -8.42 15.98
N ASP A 111 -5.79 -8.71 16.30
CA ASP A 111 -4.64 -7.84 16.03
C ASP A 111 -3.67 -8.41 14.97
N ILE A 112 -4.14 -9.38 14.18
CA ILE A 112 -3.33 -10.15 13.22
C ILE A 112 -3.81 -9.91 11.80
N ALA A 113 -2.94 -9.37 10.95
CA ALA A 113 -3.17 -9.32 9.51
C ALA A 113 -2.82 -10.66 8.87
N ILE A 114 -3.81 -11.31 8.25
CA ILE A 114 -3.64 -12.54 7.48
C ILE A 114 -3.41 -12.17 6.02
N ILE A 115 -2.21 -12.44 5.54
CA ILE A 115 -1.73 -12.08 4.20
C ILE A 115 -1.64 -13.35 3.36
N ASN A 116 -2.58 -13.54 2.45
CA ASN A 116 -2.64 -14.74 1.61
C ASN A 116 -2.08 -14.46 0.22
N LEU A 117 -1.00 -15.12 -0.12
CA LEU A 117 -0.26 -14.89 -1.37
C LEU A 117 -0.40 -16.08 -2.33
N SER A 118 -0.16 -15.85 -3.62
CA SER A 118 0.03 -16.95 -4.58
C SER A 118 1.33 -17.68 -4.31
N LYS A 119 1.41 -18.92 -4.81
CA LYS A 119 2.63 -19.75 -4.75
C LYS A 119 3.88 -19.09 -5.32
N ASP A 120 3.71 -18.11 -6.21
CA ASP A 120 4.80 -17.33 -6.81
C ASP A 120 5.61 -16.53 -5.78
N ALA A 121 5.07 -16.29 -4.58
CA ALA A 121 5.79 -15.67 -3.47
C ALA A 121 6.91 -16.56 -2.91
N VAL A 122 6.78 -17.88 -3.07
CA VAL A 122 7.72 -18.87 -2.52
C VAL A 122 8.86 -19.09 -3.50
N ILE A 123 10.03 -18.54 -3.17
CA ILE A 123 11.24 -18.66 -3.98
C ILE A 123 12.44 -18.85 -3.08
N LYS A 124 13.49 -19.52 -3.54
CA LYS A 124 14.73 -19.60 -2.75
C LYS A 124 15.32 -18.20 -2.57
N MET A 125 15.55 -17.80 -1.33
CA MET A 125 16.17 -16.51 -0.98
C MET A 125 17.43 -16.73 -0.15
N SER A 126 18.35 -15.78 -0.18
CA SER A 126 19.39 -15.72 0.85
C SER A 126 18.78 -15.32 2.20
N VAL A 127 19.41 -15.70 3.30
CA VAL A 127 18.99 -15.31 4.66
C VAL A 127 18.75 -13.80 4.76
N ALA A 128 19.68 -13.00 4.24
CA ALA A 128 19.56 -11.54 4.26
C ALA A 128 18.36 -11.04 3.44
N LYS A 129 18.10 -11.64 2.27
CA LYS A 129 17.00 -11.24 1.40
C LYS A 129 15.65 -11.60 2.00
N GLU A 130 15.51 -12.79 2.58
CA GLU A 130 14.27 -13.21 3.24
C GLU A 130 13.99 -12.37 4.48
N LYS A 131 15.00 -12.09 5.31
CA LYS A 131 14.84 -11.21 6.48
C LYS A 131 14.29 -9.85 6.08
N VAL A 132 14.90 -9.21 5.08
CA VAL A 132 14.44 -7.91 4.57
C VAL A 132 13.03 -8.02 3.99
N CYS A 133 12.67 -9.11 3.32
CA CYS A 133 11.32 -9.33 2.80
C CYS A 133 10.28 -9.35 3.92
N LEU A 134 10.49 -10.19 4.94
CA LEU A 134 9.59 -10.33 6.08
C LEU A 134 9.49 -9.04 6.89
N GLU A 135 10.63 -8.39 7.17
CA GLU A 135 10.68 -7.12 7.89
C GLU A 135 9.96 -6.00 7.14
N SER A 136 10.13 -5.93 5.82
CA SER A 136 9.46 -4.90 5.01
C SER A 136 7.95 -5.07 5.02
N ILE A 137 7.45 -6.30 4.86
CA ILE A 137 6.01 -6.59 4.94
C ILE A 137 5.49 -6.21 6.33
N LEU A 138 6.17 -6.67 7.38
CA LEU A 138 5.78 -6.43 8.76
C LEU A 138 5.70 -4.93 9.06
N LEU A 139 6.78 -4.18 8.81
CA LEU A 139 6.82 -2.73 9.06
C LEU A 139 5.77 -1.98 8.25
N THR A 140 5.51 -2.37 7.01
CA THR A 140 4.47 -1.72 6.20
C THR A 140 3.08 -1.96 6.78
N ILE A 141 2.77 -3.18 7.20
CA ILE A 141 1.42 -3.57 7.60
C ILE A 141 1.10 -3.16 9.05
N THR A 142 2.09 -3.16 9.95
CA THR A 142 1.90 -2.68 11.34
C THR A 142 1.80 -1.14 11.46
N GLN A 143 1.74 -0.41 10.34
CA GLN A 143 1.30 0.99 10.34
C GLN A 143 -0.23 1.11 10.52
N LEU A 144 -0.97 0.04 10.24
CA LEU A 144 -2.39 -0.06 10.53
C LEU A 144 -2.56 -0.21 12.05
N SER A 145 -3.36 0.66 12.65
CA SER A 145 -3.40 0.82 14.10
C SER A 145 -3.91 -0.41 14.84
N SER A 146 -4.78 -1.20 14.21
CA SER A 146 -5.28 -2.45 14.78
C SER A 146 -4.32 -3.63 14.67
N VAL A 147 -3.22 -3.51 13.90
CA VAL A 147 -2.37 -4.67 13.55
C VAL A 147 -1.04 -4.66 14.30
N ASN A 148 -0.83 -5.67 15.14
CA ASN A 148 0.44 -5.89 15.85
C ASN A 148 1.29 -7.02 15.24
N LYS A 149 0.64 -7.97 14.55
CA LYS A 149 1.29 -9.16 14.00
C LYS A 149 0.82 -9.45 12.58
N ILE A 150 1.63 -10.18 11.83
CA ILE A 150 1.26 -10.71 10.52
C ILE A 150 1.29 -12.23 10.53
N ASN A 151 0.42 -12.83 9.72
CA ASN A 151 0.44 -14.24 9.38
C ASN A 151 0.46 -14.37 7.86
N ILE A 152 1.55 -14.90 7.30
CA ILE A 152 1.70 -15.06 5.86
C ILE A 152 1.33 -16.49 5.50
N ILE A 153 0.33 -16.64 4.63
CA ILE A 153 -0.14 -17.92 4.11
C ILE A 153 -0.06 -17.92 2.59
N VAL A 154 -0.04 -19.10 1.98
CA VAL A 154 0.02 -19.27 0.53
C VAL A 154 -1.07 -20.20 0.08
N GLU A 155 -1.88 -19.76 -0.90
CA GLU A 155 -2.99 -20.53 -1.45
C GLU A 155 -3.94 -21.08 -0.35
N ASN A 156 -4.26 -20.24 0.64
CA ASN A 156 -5.06 -20.57 1.83
C ASN A 156 -4.44 -21.61 2.78
N GLN A 157 -3.14 -21.91 2.64
CA GLN A 157 -2.43 -22.89 3.46
C GLN A 157 -1.30 -22.23 4.25
N MET A 158 -1.12 -22.70 5.50
CA MET A 158 0.04 -22.34 6.31
C MET A 158 1.30 -22.89 5.63
N ILE A 159 2.36 -22.10 5.66
CA ILE A 159 3.67 -22.48 5.11
C ILE A 159 4.76 -22.26 6.15
N ASP A 160 5.84 -23.04 6.04
CA ASP A 160 6.93 -22.90 6.98
C ASP A 160 7.89 -21.76 6.62
N SER A 161 7.94 -21.30 5.37
CA SER A 161 8.92 -20.29 4.90
C SER A 161 8.63 -19.80 3.49
N LEU A 162 8.92 -18.52 3.20
CA LEU A 162 8.91 -17.98 1.84
C LEU A 162 10.23 -18.29 1.11
N GLY A 163 11.36 -18.16 1.83
CA GLY A 163 12.71 -18.17 1.28
C GLY A 163 13.55 -19.41 1.59
N GLY A 164 13.12 -20.19 2.58
CA GLY A 164 13.76 -21.37 3.15
C GLY A 164 14.46 -21.15 4.49
N ASN A 165 14.60 -19.92 5.00
CA ASN A 165 15.50 -19.58 6.10
C ASN A 165 14.80 -19.15 7.40
N PHE A 166 13.52 -18.76 7.34
CA PHE A 166 12.74 -18.29 8.51
C PHE A 166 11.46 -19.10 8.65
N ASP A 167 11.14 -19.52 9.87
CA ASP A 167 9.90 -20.20 10.23
C ASP A 167 8.77 -19.17 10.38
N ILE A 168 7.81 -19.21 9.46
CA ILE A 168 6.61 -18.34 9.46
C ILE A 168 5.33 -19.15 9.62
N SER A 169 5.42 -20.38 10.14
CA SER A 169 4.28 -21.26 10.37
C SER A 169 3.30 -20.74 11.44
N LYS A 170 3.61 -19.62 12.08
CA LYS A 170 2.78 -18.95 13.10
C LYS A 170 2.82 -17.44 12.90
N PRO A 171 1.77 -16.71 13.36
CA PRO A 171 1.78 -15.26 13.36
C PRO A 171 2.98 -14.70 14.13
N PHE A 172 3.59 -13.64 13.61
CA PHE A 172 4.77 -13.02 14.21
C PHE A 172 4.71 -11.49 14.16
N GLY A 173 5.27 -10.87 15.18
CA GLY A 173 5.48 -9.42 15.27
C GLY A 173 6.95 -9.04 15.17
N LYS A 174 7.25 -7.76 15.46
CA LYS A 174 8.60 -7.18 15.32
C LYS A 174 9.64 -7.85 16.21
N GLU A 175 9.26 -8.17 17.44
CA GLU A 175 10.16 -8.78 18.42
C GLU A 175 10.48 -10.25 18.11
N ASP A 176 9.59 -10.93 17.39
CA ASP A 176 9.72 -12.36 17.07
C ASP A 176 10.72 -12.61 15.92
N LEU A 177 10.88 -11.66 15.00
CA LEU A 177 11.54 -11.86 13.70
C LEU A 177 12.96 -12.45 13.80
N ASN A 178 13.74 -12.04 14.80
CA ASN A 178 15.10 -12.57 14.99
C ASN A 178 15.10 -14.02 15.49
N GLY A 179 14.05 -14.44 16.23
CA GLY A 179 13.88 -15.79 16.75
C GLY A 179 13.34 -16.79 15.73
N LEU A 180 12.78 -16.32 14.62
CA LEU A 180 12.20 -17.17 13.57
C LEU A 180 13.25 -17.88 12.69
N ARG A 181 14.53 -17.48 12.76
CA ARG A 181 15.56 -18.07 11.89
C ARG A 181 15.68 -19.58 12.12
N LYS A 182 15.53 -20.37 11.06
CA LYS A 182 15.75 -21.81 11.09
C LYS A 182 17.22 -22.11 11.37
N LYS A 183 17.47 -23.09 12.25
CA LYS A 183 18.81 -23.56 12.60
C LYS A 183 19.39 -24.45 11.51
#